data_AF-A0A2N2Q3E3-F1
#
_entry.id   AF-A0A2N2Q3E3-F1
#
_cell.length_a   1.000
_cell.length_b   1.000
_cell.length_c   1.000
_cell.angle_alpha   90.00
_cell.angle_beta   90.00
_cell.angle_gamma   90.00
#
_symmetry.space_group_name_H-M   'P 1'
#
loop_
_entity.id
_entity.type
_entity.pdbx_description
1 polymer ?
#
loop_
_entity_poly.entity_id
_entity_poly.type
_entity_poly.pdbx_seq_one_letter_code
_entity_poly.pdbx_strand_id
1 'polypeptide(L)'
;MKYSERLSLLYALCLNEGRATDENPSPIPSTNLQDYDPLEAANYLACYIAFKAIQQAERSPADERVENFDMLSVYHTYAMLVYAFLMLPLGEEGVVPDTESAAVIVAKTLFAGLADEELAEIIESGGHKFQLIADAKQEHWVDYRQDLDKATIAFLIAGTDEEAPFDKEEVVPMLGALLSMLCEAFSDS
;
A
#
# COMPACT_ATOMS: atom_id res chain seq x y z
N MET A 1 7.48 16.37 14.53
CA MET A 1 7.86 15.76 13.24
C MET A 1 6.76 16.07 12.25
N LYS A 2 7.11 16.53 11.04
CA LYS A 2 6.16 16.70 9.93
C LYS A 2 5.63 15.34 9.46
N TYR A 3 4.54 15.32 8.71
CA TYR A 3 3.99 14.08 8.15
C TYR A 3 4.98 13.45 7.15
N SER A 4 5.58 14.25 6.27
CA SER A 4 6.62 13.78 5.33
C SER A 4 7.79 13.11 6.04
N GLU A 5 8.26 13.70 7.15
CA GLU A 5 9.33 13.12 7.97
C GLU A 5 8.92 11.79 8.63
N ARG A 6 7.67 11.67 9.10
CA ARG A 6 7.14 10.39 9.62
C ARG A 6 7.10 9.33 8.53
N LEU A 7 6.64 9.70 7.33
CA LEU A 7 6.57 8.79 6.20
C LEU A 7 7.97 8.28 5.80
N SER A 8 8.95 9.19 5.68
CA SER A 8 10.35 8.85 5.41
C SER A 8 10.97 7.97 6.51
N LEU A 9 10.63 8.24 7.78
CA LEU A 9 11.11 7.42 8.90
C LEU A 9 10.55 5.99 8.80
N LEU A 10 9.23 5.84 8.61
CA LEU A 10 8.64 4.50 8.48
C LEU A 10 9.20 3.76 7.28
N TYR A 11 9.38 4.46 6.16
CA TYR A 11 10.00 3.88 4.97
C TYR A 11 11.40 3.34 5.29
N ALA A 12 12.26 4.13 5.93
CA ALA A 12 13.60 3.70 6.34
C ALA A 12 13.59 2.50 7.30
N LEU A 13 12.64 2.48 8.25
CA LEU A 13 12.46 1.36 9.19
C LEU A 13 12.05 0.08 8.46
N CYS A 14 11.06 0.16 7.57
CA CYS A 14 10.61 -0.98 6.78
C CYS A 14 11.68 -1.49 5.80
N LEU A 15 12.51 -0.60 5.23
CA LEU A 15 13.68 -1.01 4.44
C LEU A 15 14.71 -1.76 5.28
N ASN A 16 14.94 -1.30 6.52
CA ASN A 16 15.88 -1.94 7.43
C ASN A 16 15.38 -3.32 7.90
N GLU A 17 14.07 -3.48 8.10
CA GLU A 17 13.42 -4.76 8.43
C GLU A 17 13.54 -5.78 7.29
N GLY A 18 13.36 -5.34 6.05
CA GLY A 18 13.46 -6.20 4.85
C GLY A 18 14.89 -6.48 4.38
N ARG A 19 15.91 -5.97 5.09
CA ARG A 19 17.30 -6.03 4.64
C ARG A 19 17.83 -7.45 4.67
N ALA A 20 18.45 -7.89 3.57
CA ALA A 20 19.29 -9.08 3.58
C ALA A 20 20.50 -8.80 4.49
N THR A 21 20.75 -9.68 5.46
CA THR A 21 21.89 -9.60 6.39
C THR A 21 22.89 -10.73 6.15
N ASP A 22 22.71 -11.46 5.04
CA ASP A 22 23.52 -12.62 4.64
C ASP A 22 24.75 -12.21 3.81
N GLU A 23 25.24 -13.09 2.93
CA GLU A 23 26.53 -12.96 2.24
C GLU A 23 26.67 -11.69 1.38
N ASN A 24 25.56 -11.07 0.96
CA ASN A 24 25.56 -9.76 0.29
C ASN A 24 24.55 -8.82 0.96
N PRO A 25 24.91 -8.20 2.09
CA PRO A 25 23.97 -7.40 2.85
C PRO A 25 23.58 -6.17 2.04
N SER A 26 22.28 -5.87 1.99
CA SER A 26 21.83 -4.64 1.33
C SER A 26 22.38 -3.42 2.09
N PRO A 27 22.53 -2.26 1.42
CA PRO A 27 22.99 -1.04 2.08
C PRO A 27 22.16 -0.71 3.32
N ILE A 28 22.82 -0.21 4.37
CA ILE A 28 22.11 0.32 5.54
C ILE A 28 21.36 1.58 5.08
N PRO A 29 20.03 1.67 5.30
CA PRO A 29 19.28 2.87 4.97
C PRO A 29 19.87 4.11 5.65
N SER A 30 19.81 5.26 4.98
CA SER A 30 20.28 6.53 5.56
C SER A 30 19.55 6.85 6.87
N THR A 31 20.28 7.41 7.84
CA THR A 31 19.70 7.94 9.08
C THR A 31 19.21 9.39 8.92
N ASN A 32 19.48 10.03 7.78
CA ASN A 32 19.00 11.37 7.47
C ASN A 32 17.66 11.29 6.73
N LEU A 33 16.57 11.75 7.37
CA LEU A 33 15.22 11.71 6.80
C LEU A 33 15.07 12.54 5.52
N GLN A 34 15.96 13.51 5.29
CA GLN A 34 15.97 14.35 4.08
C GLN A 34 16.50 13.62 2.83
N ASP A 35 17.09 12.43 3.01
CA ASP A 35 17.59 11.63 1.89
C ASP A 35 16.47 10.83 1.20
N TYR A 36 15.26 10.84 1.76
CA TYR A 36 14.12 10.08 1.26
C TYR A 36 13.07 11.01 0.65
N ASP A 37 12.69 10.75 -0.60
CA ASP A 37 11.58 11.43 -1.25
C ASP A 37 10.24 10.95 -0.65
N PRO A 38 9.38 11.85 -0.14
CA PRO A 38 8.06 11.49 0.37
C PRO A 38 7.19 10.72 -0.65
N LEU A 39 7.32 10.98 -1.95
CA LEU A 39 6.59 10.23 -2.98
C LEU A 39 7.10 8.80 -3.11
N GLU A 40 8.41 8.61 -3.07
CA GLU A 40 9.01 7.27 -3.06
C GLU A 40 8.61 6.49 -1.80
N ALA A 41 8.64 7.16 -0.64
CA ALA A 41 8.19 6.59 0.61
C ALA A 41 6.71 6.17 0.55
N ALA A 42 5.83 7.00 -0.02
CA ALA A 42 4.41 6.68 -0.20
C ALA A 42 4.21 5.46 -1.11
N ASN A 43 4.91 5.41 -2.25
CA ASN A 43 4.86 4.27 -3.18
C ASN A 43 5.30 2.97 -2.50
N TYR A 44 6.45 2.99 -1.82
CA TYR A 44 6.97 1.82 -1.14
C TYR A 44 6.03 1.36 -0.03
N LEU A 45 5.54 2.28 0.81
CA LEU A 45 4.67 1.93 1.93
C LEU A 45 3.31 1.43 1.46
N ALA A 46 2.77 1.94 0.36
CA ALA A 46 1.57 1.40 -0.26
C ALA A 46 1.74 -0.08 -0.66
N CYS A 47 2.85 -0.42 -1.31
CA CYS A 47 3.19 -1.81 -1.63
C CYS A 47 3.42 -2.66 -0.38
N TYR A 48 4.14 -2.13 0.61
CA TYR A 48 4.45 -2.84 1.84
C TYR A 48 3.17 -3.19 2.62
N ILE A 49 2.28 -2.22 2.81
CA ILE A 49 1.00 -2.39 3.50
C ILE A 49 0.13 -3.39 2.75
N ALA A 50 0.02 -3.26 1.42
CA ALA A 50 -0.74 -4.20 0.60
C ALA A 50 -0.17 -5.63 0.70
N PHE A 51 1.16 -5.79 0.65
CA PHE A 51 1.80 -7.09 0.82
C PHE A 51 1.51 -7.70 2.19
N LYS A 52 1.60 -6.92 3.27
CA LYS A 52 1.25 -7.38 4.62
C LYS A 52 -0.22 -7.76 4.73
N ALA A 53 -1.12 -7.00 4.11
CA ALA A 53 -2.55 -7.32 4.08
C ALA A 53 -2.82 -8.63 3.32
N ILE A 54 -2.17 -8.85 2.18
CA ILE A 54 -2.27 -10.10 1.38
C ILE A 54 -1.81 -11.30 2.20
N GLN A 55 -0.65 -11.18 2.86
CA GLN A 55 -0.13 -12.25 3.73
C GLN A 55 -1.09 -12.54 4.90
N GLN A 56 -1.61 -11.49 5.52
CA GLN A 56 -2.54 -11.61 6.65
C GLN A 56 -3.89 -12.20 6.25
N ALA A 57 -4.33 -11.96 5.01
CA ALA A 57 -5.52 -12.56 4.42
C ALA A 57 -5.28 -14.00 3.91
N GLU A 58 -4.06 -14.54 4.09
CA GLU A 58 -3.64 -15.86 3.63
C GLU A 58 -3.82 -16.07 2.12
N ARG A 59 -3.62 -14.99 1.34
CA ARG A 59 -3.76 -14.98 -0.11
C ARG A 59 -2.41 -15.03 -0.83
N SER A 60 -2.42 -15.51 -2.08
CA SER A 60 -1.22 -15.75 -2.87
C SER A 60 -1.36 -15.17 -4.27
N PRO A 61 -0.68 -14.05 -4.60
CA PRO A 61 -0.70 -13.50 -5.95
C PRO A 61 -0.22 -14.47 -7.03
N ALA A 62 0.66 -15.40 -6.68
CA ALA A 62 1.14 -16.43 -7.60
C ALA A 62 0.04 -17.44 -7.97
N ASP A 63 -0.77 -17.84 -6.99
CA ASP A 63 -1.88 -18.77 -7.22
C ASP A 63 -3.02 -18.04 -7.95
N GLU A 64 -3.35 -16.81 -7.54
CA GLU A 64 -4.38 -15.97 -8.18
C GLU A 64 -4.05 -15.67 -9.65
N ARG A 65 -2.77 -15.48 -10.01
CA ARG A 65 -2.38 -15.33 -11.42
C ARG A 65 -2.88 -16.49 -12.29
N VAL A 66 -2.93 -17.71 -11.74
CA VAL A 66 -3.35 -18.92 -12.44
C VAL A 66 -4.85 -19.17 -12.30
N GLU A 67 -5.41 -18.92 -11.12
CA GLU A 67 -6.78 -19.31 -10.77
C GLU A 67 -7.82 -18.20 -11.00
N ASN A 68 -7.45 -16.94 -10.74
CA ASN A 68 -8.32 -15.77 -10.89
C ASN A 68 -7.49 -14.48 -11.11
N PHE A 69 -7.02 -14.29 -12.34
CA PHE A 69 -6.10 -13.20 -12.68
C PHE A 69 -6.64 -11.79 -12.33
N ASP A 70 -7.95 -11.55 -12.45
CA ASP A 70 -8.54 -10.25 -12.14
C ASP A 70 -8.34 -9.85 -10.66
N MET A 71 -8.16 -10.82 -9.76
CA MET A 71 -7.88 -10.56 -8.35
C MET A 71 -6.57 -9.78 -8.14
N LEU A 72 -5.60 -9.90 -9.04
CA LEU A 72 -4.38 -9.07 -9.02
C LEU A 72 -4.71 -7.57 -9.21
N SER A 73 -5.73 -7.26 -10.00
CA SER A 73 -6.24 -5.88 -10.14
C SER A 73 -6.89 -5.36 -8.86
N VAL A 74 -7.48 -6.25 -8.04
CA VAL A 74 -8.04 -5.89 -6.73
C VAL A 74 -6.92 -5.56 -5.73
N TYR A 75 -5.84 -6.35 -5.72
CA TYR A 75 -4.65 -6.06 -4.91
C TYR A 75 -3.97 -4.75 -5.32
N HIS A 76 -3.88 -4.50 -6.63
CA HIS A 76 -3.41 -3.23 -7.17
C HIS A 76 -4.30 -2.06 -6.71
N THR A 77 -5.62 -2.22 -6.81
CA THR A 77 -6.60 -1.23 -6.34
C THR A 77 -6.42 -0.92 -4.87
N TYR A 78 -6.27 -1.95 -4.03
CA TYR A 78 -6.04 -1.80 -2.60
C TYR A 78 -4.79 -0.97 -2.32
N ALA A 79 -3.67 -1.29 -2.97
CA ALA A 79 -2.43 -0.54 -2.83
C ALA A 79 -2.57 0.91 -3.30
N MET A 80 -3.31 1.17 -4.39
CA MET A 80 -3.58 2.52 -4.88
C MET A 80 -4.46 3.34 -3.93
N LEU A 81 -5.42 2.70 -3.23
CA LEU A 81 -6.19 3.34 -2.16
C LEU A 81 -5.28 3.72 -0.99
N VAL A 82 -4.42 2.81 -0.55
CA VAL A 82 -3.43 3.09 0.51
C VAL A 82 -2.52 4.25 0.11
N TYR A 83 -1.99 4.24 -1.13
CA TYR A 83 -1.20 5.35 -1.66
C TYR A 83 -1.96 6.67 -1.60
N ALA A 84 -3.22 6.70 -2.04
CA ALA A 84 -4.05 7.90 -1.98
C ALA A 84 -4.18 8.43 -0.55
N PHE A 85 -4.44 7.56 0.44
CA PHE A 85 -4.55 7.97 1.85
C PHE A 85 -3.22 8.44 2.44
N LEU A 86 -2.08 7.86 2.05
CA LEU A 86 -0.76 8.38 2.43
C LEU A 86 -0.47 9.75 1.81
N MET A 87 -0.99 10.02 0.61
CA MET A 87 -0.79 11.29 -0.09
C MET A 87 -1.69 12.42 0.40
N LEU A 88 -2.85 12.14 1.00
CA LEU A 88 -3.77 13.19 1.46
C LEU A 88 -3.12 14.18 2.44
N PRO A 89 -2.45 13.75 3.53
CA PRO A 89 -1.79 14.68 4.45
C PRO A 89 -0.56 15.36 3.84
N LEU A 90 0.10 14.72 2.88
CA LEU A 90 1.24 15.29 2.14
C LEU A 90 0.84 16.50 1.27
N GLY A 91 -0.41 16.54 0.82
CA GLY A 91 -0.95 17.69 0.09
C GLY A 91 -0.92 19.00 0.91
N GLU A 92 -1.16 18.91 2.22
CA GLU A 92 -1.03 20.05 3.15
C GLU A 92 0.41 20.55 3.28
N GLU A 93 1.38 19.70 2.96
CA GLU A 93 2.81 20.04 2.92
C GLU A 93 3.29 20.47 1.52
N GLY A 94 2.37 20.57 0.55
CA GLY A 94 2.65 20.99 -0.82
C GLY A 94 3.24 19.91 -1.72
N VAL A 95 3.21 18.64 -1.30
CA VAL A 95 3.63 17.51 -2.13
C VAL A 95 2.44 17.04 -2.96
N VAL A 96 2.61 17.01 -4.28
CA VAL A 96 1.56 16.64 -5.23
C VAL A 96 1.70 15.17 -5.61
N PRO A 97 0.62 14.36 -5.58
CA PRO A 97 0.69 12.97 -5.98
C PRO A 97 0.95 12.82 -7.48
N ASP A 98 1.82 11.88 -7.83
CA ASP A 98 1.95 11.36 -9.21
C ASP A 98 1.25 10.01 -9.29
N THR A 99 -0.07 10.03 -9.53
CA THR A 99 -0.92 8.83 -9.52
C THR A 99 -0.63 7.89 -10.69
N GLU A 100 -0.24 8.44 -11.85
CA GLU A 100 0.05 7.64 -13.04
C GLU A 100 1.36 6.85 -12.85
N SER A 101 2.42 7.51 -12.41
CA SER A 101 3.68 6.83 -12.10
C SER A 101 3.51 5.86 -10.94
N ALA A 102 2.77 6.24 -9.90
CA ALA A 102 2.48 5.37 -8.76
C ALA A 102 1.79 4.07 -9.19
N ALA A 103 0.78 4.13 -10.06
CA ALA A 103 0.09 2.94 -10.55
C ALA A 103 1.05 1.94 -11.22
N VAL A 104 2.00 2.44 -12.02
CA VAL A 104 3.01 1.60 -12.68
C VAL A 104 4.02 1.05 -11.68
N ILE A 105 4.53 1.88 -10.76
CA ILE A 105 5.49 1.48 -9.73
C ILE A 105 4.89 0.39 -8.84
N VAL A 106 3.66 0.60 -8.37
CA VAL A 106 2.93 -0.32 -7.50
C VAL A 106 2.73 -1.67 -8.18
N ALA A 107 2.28 -1.68 -9.45
CA ALA A 107 2.09 -2.91 -10.21
C ALA A 107 3.40 -3.69 -10.37
N LYS A 108 4.48 -3.00 -10.79
CA LYS A 108 5.80 -3.63 -10.97
C LYS A 108 6.39 -4.16 -9.68
N THR A 109 6.11 -3.49 -8.56
CA THR A 109 6.62 -3.89 -7.24
C THR A 109 5.86 -5.08 -6.68
N LEU A 110 4.52 -5.06 -6.73
CA LEU A 110 3.69 -6.15 -6.20
C LEU A 110 3.75 -7.42 -7.04
N PHE A 111 3.87 -7.27 -8.36
CA PHE A 111 3.82 -8.39 -9.31
C PHE A 111 5.11 -8.52 -10.11
N ALA A 112 6.24 -8.42 -9.41
CA ALA A 112 7.55 -8.57 -10.01
C ALA A 112 7.66 -9.91 -10.78
N GLY A 113 8.03 -9.83 -12.06
CA GLY A 113 8.18 -10.98 -12.95
C GLY A 113 6.99 -11.29 -13.85
N LEU A 114 5.90 -10.50 -13.79
CA LEU A 114 4.87 -10.50 -14.82
C LEU A 114 5.35 -9.80 -16.11
N ALA A 115 4.75 -10.15 -17.24
CA ALA A 115 4.97 -9.46 -18.50
C ALA A 115 4.32 -8.07 -18.50
N ASP A 116 4.82 -7.14 -19.32
CA ASP A 116 4.29 -5.77 -19.37
C ASP A 116 2.81 -5.74 -19.79
N GLU A 117 2.36 -6.67 -20.64
CA GLU A 117 0.97 -6.79 -21.05
C GLU A 117 0.05 -7.20 -19.87
N GLU A 118 0.48 -8.14 -19.04
CA GLU A 118 -0.25 -8.55 -17.83
C GLU A 118 -0.31 -7.39 -16.83
N LEU A 119 0.80 -6.65 -16.66
CA LEU A 119 0.83 -5.48 -15.79
C LEU A 119 -0.10 -4.37 -16.28
N ALA A 120 -0.18 -4.15 -17.59
CA ALA A 120 -1.08 -3.16 -18.18
C ALA A 120 -2.55 -3.51 -17.91
N GLU A 121 -2.94 -4.77 -18.06
CA GLU A 121 -4.31 -5.24 -17.77
C GLU A 121 -4.66 -5.07 -16.28
N ILE A 122 -3.73 -5.40 -15.38
CA ILE A 122 -3.89 -5.21 -13.94
C ILE A 122 -4.10 -3.72 -13.61
N ILE A 123 -3.29 -2.83 -14.20
CA ILE A 123 -3.37 -1.38 -13.96
C ILE A 123 -4.70 -0.83 -14.50
N GLU A 124 -5.13 -1.24 -15.69
CA GLU A 124 -6.38 -0.76 -16.28
C GLU A 124 -7.59 -1.21 -15.46
N SER A 125 -7.69 -2.52 -15.19
CA SER A 125 -8.78 -3.08 -14.39
C SER A 125 -8.79 -2.52 -12.96
N GLY A 126 -7.61 -2.37 -12.35
CA GLY A 126 -7.45 -1.81 -11.01
C GLY A 126 -7.82 -0.33 -10.95
N GLY A 127 -7.45 0.45 -11.98
CA GLY A 127 -7.86 1.85 -12.11
C GLY A 127 -9.37 2.02 -12.20
N HIS A 128 -10.07 1.15 -12.95
CA HIS A 128 -11.53 1.15 -12.99
C HIS A 128 -12.15 0.85 -11.62
N LYS A 129 -11.65 -0.19 -10.92
CA LYS A 129 -12.12 -0.53 -9.57
C LYS A 129 -11.87 0.59 -8.56
N PHE A 130 -10.69 1.21 -8.61
CA PHE A 130 -10.37 2.39 -7.80
C PHE A 130 -11.40 3.51 -8.01
N GLN A 131 -11.71 3.84 -9.26
CA GLN A 131 -12.67 4.90 -9.58
C GLN A 131 -14.08 4.56 -9.07
N LEU A 132 -14.51 3.30 -9.23
CA LEU A 132 -15.79 2.84 -8.71
C LEU A 132 -15.90 3.03 -7.20
N ILE A 133 -14.83 2.69 -6.46
CA ILE A 133 -14.78 2.86 -5.00
C ILE A 133 -14.71 4.34 -4.65
N ALA A 134 -13.92 5.15 -5.35
CA ALA A 134 -13.76 6.57 -5.06
C ALA A 134 -15.06 7.37 -5.25
N ASP A 135 -15.81 7.07 -6.32
CA ASP A 135 -17.07 7.75 -6.66
C ASP A 135 -18.28 7.20 -5.89
N ALA A 136 -18.15 6.03 -5.26
CA ALA A 136 -19.23 5.38 -4.54
C ALA A 136 -19.73 6.23 -3.36
N LYS A 137 -21.04 6.50 -3.38
CA LYS A 137 -21.79 7.22 -2.33
C LYS A 137 -22.57 6.30 -1.40
N GLN A 138 -22.58 5.00 -1.71
CA GLN A 138 -23.21 3.99 -0.86
C GLN A 138 -22.46 3.95 0.47
N GLU A 139 -23.20 3.87 1.57
CA GLU A 139 -22.68 3.95 2.95
C GLU A 139 -21.52 2.97 3.19
N HIS A 140 -21.66 1.71 2.77
CA HIS A 140 -20.60 0.71 2.94
C HIS A 140 -19.27 1.09 2.26
N TRP A 141 -19.29 1.75 1.10
CA TRP A 141 -18.06 2.20 0.44
C TRP A 141 -17.49 3.46 1.10
N VAL A 142 -18.34 4.34 1.64
CA VAL A 142 -17.90 5.48 2.44
C VAL A 142 -17.19 5.00 3.71
N ASP A 143 -17.82 4.07 4.44
CA ASP A 143 -17.27 3.49 5.66
C ASP A 143 -15.98 2.72 5.38
N TYR A 144 -15.96 1.91 4.31
CA TYR A 144 -14.76 1.20 3.87
C TYR A 144 -13.57 2.14 3.65
N ARG A 145 -13.79 3.25 2.92
CA ARG A 145 -12.72 4.25 2.68
C ARG A 145 -12.26 4.90 3.97
N GLN A 146 -13.17 5.25 4.88
CA GLN A 146 -12.81 5.83 6.17
C GLN A 146 -12.02 4.86 7.06
N ASP A 147 -12.38 3.59 7.05
CA ASP A 147 -11.69 2.59 7.87
C ASP A 147 -10.33 2.21 7.29
N LEU A 148 -10.20 2.18 5.96
CA LEU A 148 -8.90 2.00 5.30
C LEU A 148 -7.98 3.20 5.50
N ASP A 149 -8.50 4.44 5.45
CA ASP A 149 -7.74 5.65 5.81
C ASP A 149 -7.21 5.56 7.24
N LYS A 150 -8.11 5.33 8.21
CA LYS A 150 -7.73 5.19 9.62
C LYS A 150 -6.69 4.10 9.84
N ALA A 151 -6.87 2.92 9.23
CA ALA A 151 -5.92 1.82 9.36
C ALA A 151 -4.55 2.18 8.77
N THR A 152 -4.53 2.85 7.61
CA THR A 152 -3.30 3.32 6.96
C THR A 152 -2.55 4.33 7.83
N ILE A 153 -3.26 5.32 8.37
CA ILE A 153 -2.66 6.35 9.23
C ILE A 153 -2.27 5.77 10.60
N ALA A 154 -3.06 4.85 11.16
CA ALA A 154 -2.71 4.15 12.40
C ALA A 154 -1.42 3.34 12.24
N PHE A 155 -1.27 2.63 11.12
CA PHE A 155 -0.03 1.91 10.80
C PHE A 155 1.18 2.84 10.74
N LEU A 156 1.02 4.03 10.13
CA LEU A 156 2.07 5.04 10.07
C LEU A 156 2.47 5.57 11.45
N ILE A 157 1.47 5.94 12.27
CA ILE A 157 1.71 6.51 13.59
C ILE A 157 2.34 5.46 14.50
N ALA A 158 1.75 4.26 14.57
CA ALA A 158 2.27 3.16 15.39
C ALA A 158 3.70 2.75 15.01
N GLY A 159 4.06 2.85 13.73
CA GLY A 159 5.41 2.53 13.26
C GLY A 159 6.45 3.64 13.48
N THR A 160 6.06 4.84 13.92
CA THR A 160 6.95 6.01 14.01
C THR A 160 6.88 6.75 15.35
N ASP A 161 5.94 6.39 16.21
CA ASP A 161 5.69 7.04 17.49
C ASP A 161 5.82 6.03 18.63
N GLU A 162 6.89 6.13 19.41
CA GLU A 162 7.14 5.23 20.55
C GLU A 162 6.09 5.38 21.67
N GLU A 163 5.30 6.48 21.66
CA GLU A 163 4.21 6.70 22.60
C GLU A 163 2.85 6.20 22.07
N ALA A 164 2.81 5.61 20.86
CA ALA A 164 1.60 5.02 20.32
C ALA A 164 1.07 3.90 21.24
N PRO A 165 -0.26 3.77 21.39
CA PRO A 165 -0.84 2.78 22.30
C PRO A 165 -0.76 1.33 21.79
N PHE A 166 -0.25 1.12 20.57
CA PHE A 166 -0.10 -0.19 19.92
C PHE A 166 1.05 -0.13 18.89
N ASP A 167 1.62 -1.28 18.59
CA ASP A 167 2.64 -1.46 17.55
C ASP A 167 2.00 -1.54 16.15
N LYS A 168 2.78 -1.25 15.10
CA LYS A 168 2.26 -1.30 13.71
C LYS A 168 1.81 -2.70 13.30
N GLU A 169 2.43 -3.74 13.84
CA GLU A 169 2.07 -5.15 13.64
C GLU A 169 0.67 -5.47 14.15
N GLU A 170 0.20 -4.78 15.19
CA GLU A 170 -1.16 -4.95 15.73
C GLU A 170 -2.24 -4.36 14.81
N VAL A 171 -1.86 -3.49 13.87
CA VAL A 171 -2.76 -2.91 12.85
C VAL A 171 -2.91 -3.84 11.63
N VAL A 172 -1.93 -4.71 11.37
CA VAL A 172 -1.91 -5.61 10.20
C VAL A 172 -3.17 -6.50 10.08
N PRO A 173 -3.71 -7.11 11.15
CA PRO A 173 -4.97 -7.85 11.08
C PRO A 173 -6.15 -7.05 10.50
N MET A 174 -6.25 -5.76 10.84
CA MET A 174 -7.29 -4.88 10.31
C MET A 174 -7.11 -4.60 8.82
N LEU A 175 -5.86 -4.37 8.40
CA LEU A 175 -5.52 -4.19 6.99
C LEU A 175 -5.85 -5.44 6.16
N GLY A 176 -5.54 -6.63 6.67
CA GLY A 176 -5.91 -7.91 6.06
C GLY A 176 -7.42 -8.08 5.93
N ALA A 177 -8.19 -7.76 6.98
CA ALA A 177 -9.65 -7.82 6.93
C ALA A 177 -10.24 -6.85 5.88
N LEU A 178 -9.71 -5.62 5.79
CA LEU A 178 -10.10 -4.64 4.77
C LEU A 178 -9.75 -5.10 3.35
N LEU A 179 -8.63 -5.80 3.17
CA LEU A 179 -8.32 -6.41 1.89
C LEU A 179 -9.31 -7.53 1.55
N SER A 180 -9.61 -8.42 2.49
CA SER A 180 -10.56 -9.53 2.26
C SER A 180 -11.95 -9.01 1.87
N MET A 181 -12.47 -7.98 2.56
CA MET A 181 -13.74 -7.34 2.19
C MET A 181 -13.71 -6.80 0.75
N LEU A 182 -12.60 -6.18 0.35
CA LEU A 182 -12.44 -5.70 -1.02
C LEU A 182 -12.41 -6.84 -2.02
N CYS A 183 -11.67 -7.91 -1.73
CA CYS A 183 -11.62 -9.10 -2.57
C CYS A 183 -13.00 -9.73 -2.75
N GLU A 184 -13.77 -9.89 -1.66
CA GLU A 184 -15.13 -10.42 -1.70
C GLU A 184 -16.04 -9.55 -2.56
N ALA A 185 -15.96 -8.22 -2.45
CA ALA A 185 -16.76 -7.30 -3.24
C ALA A 185 -16.52 -7.39 -4.76
N PHE A 186 -15.34 -7.85 -5.17
CA PHE A 186 -14.94 -8.02 -6.58
C PHE A 186 -14.74 -9.49 -7.00
N SER A 187 -15.10 -10.45 -6.16
CA SER A 187 -15.00 -11.89 -6.51
C SER A 187 -16.14 -12.36 -7.40
N ASP A 188 -17.26 -11.62 -7.42
CA ASP A 188 -18.50 -11.97 -8.16
C ASP A 188 -18.73 -11.09 -9.42
N SER A 189 -17.77 -10.23 -9.78
CA SER A 189 -17.89 -9.25 -10.89
C SER A 189 -17.34 -9.74 -12.22
#